data_AF-A0A7Y5BR82-F1
#
_entry.id   AF-A0A7Y5BR82-F1
#
_cell.length_a   1.000
_cell.length_b   1.000
_cell.length_c   1.000
_cell.angle_alpha   90.00
_cell.angle_beta   90.00
_cell.angle_gamma   90.00
#
_symmetry.space_group_name_H-M   'P 1'
#
loop_
_entity.id
_entity.type
_entity.pdbx_description
1 polymer ?
#
loop_
_entity_poly.entity_id
_entity_poly.type
_entity_poly.pdbx_seq_one_letter_code
_entity_poly.pdbx_strand_id
1 'polypeptide(L)'
;MSRWIAFLLSILIGLAIGLYYGWVLSPVEYVNTTPDTLRVDYKTDYILMIAEIHQVNGDTANAVRRLGLLGDDTPITLTQQALDYAQTHGYGQSDLTLITHLADSLKTWNPAEASPGEGAP
;
A
#
# COMPACT_ATOMS: atom_id res chain seq x y z
N MET A 1 42.75 -0.50 -41.43
CA MET A 1 41.28 -0.33 -41.35
C MET A 1 40.60 -1.46 -40.60
N SER A 2 40.94 -2.74 -40.85
CA SER A 2 40.37 -3.91 -40.14
C SER A 2 40.46 -3.90 -38.61
N ARG A 3 41.49 -3.28 -38.03
CA ARG A 3 41.69 -3.22 -36.56
C ARG A 3 40.62 -2.37 -35.85
N TRP A 4 40.16 -1.30 -36.50
CA TRP A 4 39.10 -0.44 -35.97
C TRP A 4 37.72 -1.11 -36.05
N ILE A 5 37.49 -1.90 -37.10
CA ILE A 5 36.26 -2.69 -37.26
C ILE A 5 36.17 -3.75 -36.16
N ALA A 6 37.25 -4.50 -35.92
CA ALA A 6 37.30 -5.51 -34.86
C ALA A 6 37.07 -4.89 -33.47
N PHE A 7 37.65 -3.71 -33.24
CA PHE A 7 37.45 -2.96 -32.00
C PHE A 7 35.98 -2.55 -31.80
N LEU A 8 35.35 -1.94 -32.82
CA LEU A 8 33.94 -1.56 -32.76
C LEU A 8 33.01 -2.77 -32.58
N LEU A 9 33.31 -3.88 -33.25
CA LEU A 9 32.53 -5.11 -33.13
C LEU A 9 32.57 -5.66 -31.69
N SER A 10 33.73 -5.64 -31.04
CA SER A 10 33.87 -6.12 -29.65
C SER A 10 33.07 -5.27 -28.65
N ILE A 11 33.03 -3.94 -28.86
CA ILE A 11 32.21 -3.03 -28.04
C ILE A 11 30.73 -3.33 -28.24
N LEU A 12 30.30 -3.51 -29.49
CA LEU A 12 28.91 -3.75 -29.85
C LEU A 12 28.41 -5.08 -29.26
N ILE A 13 29.26 -6.12 -29.29
CA ILE A 13 28.98 -7.41 -28.66
C ILE A 13 28.89 -7.25 -27.13
N GLY A 14 29.81 -6.53 -26.50
CA GLY A 14 29.76 -6.26 -25.06
C GLY A 14 28.49 -5.52 -24.63
N LEU A 15 28.09 -4.51 -25.40
CA LEU A 15 26.83 -3.77 -25.20
C LEU A 15 25.61 -4.69 -25.34
N ALA A 16 25.56 -5.50 -26.39
CA ALA A 16 24.45 -6.41 -26.63
C ALA A 16 24.30 -7.42 -25.47
N ILE A 17 25.41 -7.99 -25.01
CA ILE A 17 25.41 -8.94 -23.88
C ILE A 17 25.01 -8.24 -22.58
N GLY A 18 25.54 -7.04 -22.31
CA GLY A 18 25.22 -6.27 -21.10
C GLY A 18 23.75 -5.85 -21.03
N LEU A 19 23.19 -5.38 -22.15
CA LEU A 19 21.76 -5.07 -22.27
C LEU A 19 20.89 -6.30 -22.09
N TYR A 20 21.24 -7.42 -22.74
CA TYR A 20 20.51 -8.67 -22.59
C TYR A 20 20.50 -9.14 -21.13
N TYR A 21 21.66 -9.08 -20.46
CA TYR A 21 21.78 -9.47 -19.06
C TYR A 21 20.95 -8.55 -18.14
N GLY A 22 21.06 -7.23 -18.33
CA GLY A 22 20.32 -6.25 -17.52
C GLY A 22 18.81 -6.30 -17.71
N TRP A 23 18.31 -6.70 -18.89
CA TRP A 23 16.87 -6.73 -19.18
C TRP A 23 16.24 -8.10 -18.91
N VAL A 24 16.92 -9.20 -19.25
CA VAL A 24 16.33 -10.55 -19.21
C VAL A 24 16.64 -11.27 -17.90
N LEU A 25 17.86 -11.12 -17.36
CA LEU A 25 18.28 -11.85 -16.15
C LEU A 25 17.96 -11.10 -14.86
N SER A 26 17.97 -9.77 -14.89
CA SER A 26 17.70 -8.93 -13.72
C SER A 26 16.75 -7.79 -14.09
N PRO A 27 15.49 -8.10 -14.49
CA PRO A 27 14.50 -7.06 -14.73
C PRO A 27 14.41 -6.14 -13.51
N VAL A 28 14.18 -4.84 -13.75
CA VAL A 28 14.03 -3.89 -12.65
C VAL A 28 12.80 -4.29 -11.83
N GLU A 29 13.03 -4.86 -10.66
CA GLU A 29 11.99 -5.01 -9.66
C GLU A 29 11.85 -3.64 -8.99
N TYR A 30 10.70 -3.00 -9.12
CA TYR A 30 10.41 -1.78 -8.37
C TYR A 30 10.25 -2.18 -6.89
N VAL A 31 11.34 -2.15 -6.12
CA VAL A 31 11.36 -2.60 -4.71
C VAL A 31 11.05 -1.47 -3.71
N ASN A 32 10.64 -0.29 -4.18
CA ASN A 32 10.33 0.86 -3.34
C ASN A 32 8.96 1.43 -3.68
N THR A 33 7.96 0.56 -3.74
CA THR A 33 6.60 1.00 -4.01
C THR A 33 5.96 1.45 -2.70
N THR A 34 5.33 2.61 -2.74
CA THR A 34 4.61 3.17 -1.59
C THR A 34 3.38 2.29 -1.28
N PRO A 35 2.86 2.29 -0.03
CA PRO A 35 1.85 1.31 0.36
C PRO A 35 0.52 1.38 -0.44
N ASP A 36 0.33 2.45 -1.21
CA ASP A 36 -0.74 2.60 -2.19
C ASP A 36 -0.66 1.66 -3.40
N THR A 37 0.51 1.10 -3.71
CA THR A 37 0.62 0.12 -4.80
C THR A 37 0.39 -1.32 -4.34
N LEU A 38 0.10 -1.56 -3.06
CA LEU A 38 -0.21 -2.90 -2.57
C LEU A 38 -1.38 -3.48 -3.37
N ARG A 39 -1.30 -4.77 -3.67
CA ARG A 39 -2.46 -5.51 -4.19
C ARG A 39 -3.59 -5.48 -3.16
N VAL A 40 -4.82 -5.61 -3.65
CA VAL A 40 -6.04 -5.49 -2.84
C VAL A 40 -6.12 -6.49 -1.68
N ASP A 41 -5.57 -7.70 -1.84
CA ASP A 41 -5.41 -8.67 -0.75
C ASP A 41 -4.56 -8.11 0.40
N TYR A 42 -3.34 -7.65 0.09
CA TYR A 42 -2.45 -7.11 1.12
C TYR A 42 -2.97 -5.80 1.72
N LYS A 43 -3.67 -4.96 0.94
CA LYS A 43 -4.35 -3.77 1.48
C LYS A 43 -5.43 -4.18 2.48
N THR A 44 -6.22 -5.20 2.14
CA THR A 44 -7.29 -5.71 3.02
C THR A 44 -6.71 -6.27 4.31
N ASP A 45 -5.63 -7.04 4.25
CA ASP A 45 -4.95 -7.58 5.43
C ASP A 45 -4.37 -6.47 6.33
N TYR A 46 -3.80 -5.42 5.74
CA TYR A 46 -3.32 -4.27 6.49
C TYR A 46 -4.46 -3.50 7.16
N ILE A 47 -5.60 -3.34 6.48
CA ILE A 47 -6.80 -2.71 7.04
C ILE A 47 -7.38 -3.55 8.18
N LEU A 48 -7.38 -4.88 8.06
CA LEU A 48 -7.77 -5.79 9.14
C LEU A 48 -6.88 -5.58 10.38
N MET A 49 -5.56 -5.49 10.20
CA MET A 49 -4.63 -5.19 11.30
C MET A 49 -4.91 -3.83 11.95
N ILE A 50 -5.26 -2.81 11.16
CA ILE A 50 -5.69 -1.51 11.70
C ILE A 50 -6.99 -1.67 12.50
N ALA A 51 -7.94 -2.47 12.02
CA ALA A 51 -9.21 -2.73 12.70
C ALA A 51 -9.01 -3.46 14.03
N GLU A 52 -8.09 -4.43 14.10
CA GLU A 52 -7.70 -5.11 15.34
C GLU A 52 -7.10 -4.12 16.35
N ILE A 53 -6.15 -3.29 15.91
CA ILE A 53 -5.52 -2.27 16.76
C ILE A 53 -6.59 -1.28 17.26
N HIS A 54 -7.48 -0.84 16.37
CA HIS A 54 -8.60 0.06 16.70
C HIS A 54 -9.55 -0.57 17.71
N GLN A 55 -9.88 -1.85 17.58
CA GLN A 55 -10.73 -2.53 18.55
C GLN A 55 -10.12 -2.52 19.97
N VAL A 56 -8.80 -2.64 20.07
CA VAL A 56 -8.11 -2.65 21.37
C VAL A 56 -8.00 -1.25 21.98
N ASN A 57 -7.70 -0.22 21.18
CA ASN A 57 -7.39 1.12 21.69
C ASN A 57 -8.52 2.14 21.55
N GLY A 58 -9.52 1.88 20.70
CA GLY A 58 -10.62 2.79 20.37
C GLY A 58 -10.20 4.07 19.64
N ASP A 59 -8.95 4.17 19.17
CA ASP A 59 -8.37 5.40 18.67
C ASP A 59 -8.56 5.56 17.15
N THR A 60 -9.71 6.14 16.80
CA THR A 60 -10.10 6.37 15.41
C THR A 60 -9.18 7.37 14.69
N ALA A 61 -8.60 8.34 15.40
CA ALA A 61 -7.66 9.30 14.79
C ALA A 61 -6.36 8.62 14.36
N ASN A 62 -5.82 7.71 15.18
CA ASN A 62 -4.67 6.90 14.81
C ASN A 62 -4.99 5.90 13.68
N ALA A 63 -6.19 5.32 13.67
CA ALA A 63 -6.63 4.47 12.56
C ALA A 63 -6.66 5.24 11.23
N VAL A 64 -7.24 6.44 11.22
CA VAL A 64 -7.27 7.32 10.03
C VAL A 64 -5.85 7.65 9.54
N ARG A 65 -4.94 8.02 10.44
CA ARG A 65 -3.54 8.31 10.06
C ARG A 65 -2.86 7.12 9.38
N ARG A 66 -3.14 5.89 9.82
CA ARG A 66 -2.58 4.67 9.23
C ARG A 66 -3.23 4.35 7.89
N LEU A 67 -4.55 4.50 7.78
CA LEU A 67 -5.28 4.30 6.53
C LEU A 67 -4.82 5.26 5.44
N GLY A 68 -4.47 6.50 5.79
CA GLY A 68 -3.93 7.48 4.85
C GLY A 68 -2.58 7.11 4.22
N LEU A 69 -1.92 6.04 4.69
CA LEU A 69 -0.70 5.52 4.04
C LEU A 69 -1.00 4.67 2.80
N LEU A 70 -2.24 4.20 2.62
CA LEU A 70 -2.66 3.28 1.55
C LEU A 70 -3.08 3.98 0.25
N GLY A 71 -2.95 5.31 0.19
CA GLY A 71 -3.23 6.14 -0.99
C GLY A 71 -4.12 7.33 -0.69
N ASP A 72 -4.62 7.94 -1.77
CA ASP A 72 -5.40 9.18 -1.74
C ASP A 72 -6.90 8.98 -1.47
N ASP A 73 -7.37 7.73 -1.49
CA ASP A 73 -8.75 7.39 -1.18
C ASP A 73 -9.08 7.73 0.28
N THR A 74 -10.34 8.10 0.53
CA THR A 74 -10.75 8.41 1.90
C THR A 74 -10.67 7.17 2.79
N PRO A 75 -10.36 7.31 4.10
CA PRO A 75 -10.27 6.19 5.03
C PRO A 75 -11.52 5.29 5.02
N ILE A 76 -12.71 5.89 4.88
CA ILE A 76 -13.97 5.16 4.80
C ILE A 76 -14.09 4.38 3.49
N THR A 77 -13.69 4.98 2.35
CA THR A 77 -13.68 4.31 1.04
C THR A 77 -12.75 3.09 1.05
N LEU A 78 -11.52 3.24 1.56
CA LEU A 78 -10.54 2.16 1.68
C LEU A 78 -11.09 1.00 2.53
N THR A 79 -11.71 1.32 3.67
CA THR A 79 -12.26 0.31 4.58
C THR A 79 -13.47 -0.41 3.96
N GLN A 80 -14.30 0.29 3.19
CA GLN A 80 -15.41 -0.32 2.45
C GLN A 80 -14.92 -1.27 1.35
N GLN A 81 -13.93 -0.85 0.55
CA GLN A 81 -13.33 -1.72 -0.47
C GLN A 81 -12.72 -2.99 0.15
N ALA A 82 -12.05 -2.86 1.30
CA ALA A 82 -11.51 -3.98 2.05
C ALA A 82 -12.62 -4.92 2.56
N LEU A 83 -13.74 -4.38 3.04
CA LEU A 83 -14.88 -5.19 3.48
C LEU A 83 -15.49 -5.99 2.31
N ASP A 84 -15.69 -5.35 1.16
CA ASP A 84 -16.21 -6.00 -0.05
C ASP A 84 -15.27 -7.11 -0.54
N TYR A 85 -13.96 -6.84 -0.53
CA TYR A 85 -12.94 -7.83 -0.85
C TYR A 85 -12.96 -9.01 0.13
N ALA A 86 -12.98 -8.73 1.44
CA ALA A 86 -12.98 -9.74 2.48
C ALA A 86 -14.21 -10.67 2.40
N GLN A 87 -15.39 -10.10 2.11
CA GLN A 87 -16.62 -10.87 1.91
C GLN A 87 -16.56 -11.80 0.71
N THR A 88 -16.01 -11.32 -0.42
CA THR A 88 -15.91 -12.09 -1.67
C THR A 88 -14.82 -13.16 -1.62
N HIS A 89 -13.84 -13.03 -0.73
CA HIS A 89 -12.69 -13.93 -0.61
C HIS A 89 -12.73 -14.84 0.64
N GLY A 90 -13.84 -14.86 1.38
CA GLY A 90 -14.10 -15.86 2.42
C GLY A 90 -13.38 -15.62 3.74
N TYR A 91 -13.13 -14.36 4.12
CA TYR A 91 -12.56 -14.01 5.42
C TYR A 91 -13.48 -14.46 6.57
N GLY A 92 -12.90 -14.67 7.75
CA GLY A 92 -13.63 -15.11 8.93
C GLY A 92 -14.69 -14.10 9.38
N GLN A 93 -15.79 -14.59 9.96
CA GLN A 93 -16.85 -13.69 10.46
C GLN A 93 -16.35 -12.73 11.55
N SER A 94 -15.36 -13.15 12.35
CA SER A 94 -14.65 -12.28 13.30
C SER A 94 -14.01 -11.09 12.60
N ASP A 95 -13.33 -11.35 11.49
CA ASP A 95 -12.52 -10.38 10.76
C ASP A 95 -13.41 -9.39 10.03
N LEU A 96 -14.49 -9.88 9.42
CA LEU A 96 -15.53 -9.03 8.84
C LEU A 96 -16.15 -8.10 9.90
N THR A 97 -16.35 -8.60 11.12
CA THR A 97 -16.91 -7.81 12.22
C THR A 97 -15.93 -6.71 12.65
N LEU A 98 -14.63 -7.01 12.72
CA LEU A 98 -13.58 -6.02 13.01
C LEU A 98 -13.57 -4.89 11.98
N ILE A 99 -13.51 -5.23 10.69
CA ILE A 99 -13.48 -4.25 9.60
C ILE A 99 -14.76 -3.41 9.60
N THR A 100 -15.92 -4.03 9.89
CA THR A 100 -17.20 -3.31 10.01
C THR A 100 -17.21 -2.32 11.17
N HIS A 101 -16.71 -2.71 12.35
CA HIS A 101 -16.60 -1.81 13.51
C HIS A 101 -15.69 -0.61 13.23
N LEU A 102 -14.59 -0.84 12.52
CA LEU A 102 -13.71 0.24 12.05
C LEU A 102 -14.48 1.17 11.10
N ALA A 103 -15.18 0.62 10.11
CA ALA A 103 -15.96 1.40 9.15
C ALA A 103 -17.03 2.26 9.84
N ASP A 104 -17.71 1.74 10.85
CA ASP A 104 -18.72 2.49 11.60
C ASP A 104 -18.11 3.63 12.42
N SER A 105 -16.97 3.39 13.04
CA SER A 105 -16.24 4.43 13.79
C SER A 105 -15.81 5.58 12.87
N LEU A 106 -15.36 5.25 11.66
CA LEU A 106 -14.96 6.23 10.64
C LEU A 106 -16.13 7.09 10.15
N LYS A 107 -17.36 6.56 10.05
CA LYS A 107 -18.54 7.35 9.65
C LYS A 107 -18.86 8.46 10.65
N THR A 108 -18.61 8.21 11.93
CA THR A 108 -18.88 9.16 13.02
C THR A 108 -17.69 10.07 13.34
N TRP A 109 -16.53 9.80 12.74
CA TRP A 109 -15.31 10.53 13.09
C TRP A 109 -15.28 11.92 12.44
N ASN A 110 -15.11 12.94 13.29
CA ASN A 110 -14.95 14.32 12.87
C ASN A 110 -13.48 14.76 13.06
N PRO A 111 -12.73 15.08 11.98
CA PRO A 111 -11.33 15.49 12.09
C PRO A 111 -11.14 16.79 12.91
N ALA A 112 -12.16 17.64 13.01
CA ALA A 112 -12.09 18.89 13.76
C ALA A 112 -12.05 18.69 15.28
N GLU A 113 -12.57 17.57 15.79
CA GLU A 113 -12.61 17.24 17.22
C GLU A 113 -11.31 16.56 17.70
N ALA A 114 -10.50 16.04 16.77
CA ALA A 114 -9.25 15.35 17.05
C ALA A 114 -8.06 16.29 17.31
N SER A 115 -8.27 17.62 17.26
CA SER A 115 -7.26 18.62 17.59
C SER A 115 -7.31 18.97 19.08
N PRO A 116 -6.29 18.61 19.88
CA PRO A 116 -6.17 19.12 21.24
C PRO A 116 -5.74 20.58 21.17
N GLY A 117 -6.70 21.49 21.33
CA GLY A 117 -6.54 22.90 21.74
C GLY A 117 -5.28 23.64 21.32
N GLU A 118 -5.30 24.29 20.17
CA GLU A 118 -4.65 25.60 19.99
C GLU A 118 -5.53 26.64 20.71
N GLY A 119 -5.49 26.60 22.04
CA GLY A 119 -6.38 27.38 22.90
C GLY A 119 -5.86 27.38 24.33
N ALA A 120 -4.65 27.89 24.53
CA ALA A 120 -4.20 28.32 25.85
C ALA A 120 -4.55 29.82 26.01
N PRO A 121 -5.13 30.23 27.16
CA PRO A 121 -5.35 31.64 27.47
C PRO A 121 -4.05 32.43 27.64
#